data_AF-E8N8B8-F1
#
_entry.id   AF-E8N8B8-F1
#
_cell.length_a   1.000
_cell.length_b   1.000
_cell.length_c   1.000
_cell.angle_alpha   90.00
_cell.angle_beta   90.00
_cell.angle_gamma   90.00
#
_symmetry.space_group_name_H-M   'P 1'
#
loop_
_entity.id
_entity.type
_entity.pdbx_description
1 polymer ?
#
loop_
_entity_poly.entity_id
_entity_poly.type
_entity_poly.pdbx_seq_one_letter_code
_entity_poly.pdbx_strand_id
1 'polypeptide(L)'
;MVSGGAVVTEDGAVTEDAAVTVDAILLAGGRASRVDGAAKPLFEVNGRTLLRAGFDAVRAGGARKIVVVGPRLDDDLAVTWTREDPPFGGPVAALIAALADVDAAEVFVLACDLPTAGPAVAALPDPLPTGVDGACLDDGRRQWLIGRYRTAALRAAASGLPDRGRDAAMRALLGGLRIEPVAVNPALTRDVDTWDDLRTARGGAMTESRTLPPEALNEWSAALAERFGLSEGDIPISLILDLARDVANGVARPAAPLSAFVAGLVAGRAGGSPSDTQAAVAAVVEMARGWENR
;
A
#
# COMPACT_ATOMS: atom_id res chain seq x y z
N MET A 1 -12.93 -22.00 -51.92
CA MET A 1 -13.08 -23.23 -51.10
C MET A 1 -12.20 -23.01 -49.88
N VAL A 2 -12.67 -22.82 -48.65
CA VAL A 2 -13.82 -23.35 -47.89
C VAL A 2 -14.38 -22.19 -47.04
N SER A 3 -15.52 -21.60 -47.40
CA SER A 3 -16.83 -21.65 -46.68
C SER A 3 -16.77 -21.63 -45.14
N GLY A 4 -16.82 -20.44 -44.54
CA GLY A 4 -17.33 -20.26 -43.18
C GLY A 4 -18.86 -20.28 -43.23
N GLY A 5 -19.45 -21.36 -42.73
CA GLY A 5 -20.91 -21.53 -42.70
C GLY A 5 -21.54 -20.58 -41.69
N ALA A 6 -22.33 -19.63 -42.18
CA ALA A 6 -23.28 -18.89 -41.38
C ALA A 6 -24.43 -19.84 -41.01
N VAL A 7 -24.67 -20.03 -39.71
CA VAL A 7 -25.91 -20.63 -39.22
C VAL A 7 -26.94 -19.52 -39.18
N VAL A 8 -27.87 -19.53 -40.13
CA VAL A 8 -29.06 -18.68 -40.13
C VAL A 8 -30.13 -19.40 -39.33
N THR A 9 -30.56 -18.84 -38.21
CA THR A 9 -31.79 -19.22 -37.52
C THR A 9 -32.95 -18.37 -38.04
N GLU A 10 -34.11 -18.97 -38.26
CA GLU A 10 -35.33 -18.37 -38.85
C GLU A 10 -36.07 -17.36 -37.95
N ASP A 11 -35.43 -16.81 -36.91
CA ASP A 11 -35.97 -15.69 -36.15
C ASP A 11 -34.88 -14.62 -36.00
N GLY A 12 -35.09 -13.45 -36.60
CA GLY A 12 -34.12 -12.38 -36.79
C GLY A 12 -33.75 -11.59 -35.53
N ALA A 13 -33.42 -12.28 -34.44
CA ALA A 13 -32.76 -11.66 -33.30
C ALA A 13 -31.25 -11.81 -33.46
N VAL A 14 -30.58 -10.69 -33.79
CA VAL A 14 -29.16 -10.53 -33.46
C VAL A 14 -29.08 -10.65 -31.94
N THR A 15 -28.63 -11.78 -31.43
CA THR A 15 -28.23 -11.88 -30.03
C THR A 15 -27.00 -11.00 -29.88
N GLU A 16 -27.20 -9.73 -29.50
CA GLU A 16 -26.17 -8.99 -28.78
C GLU A 16 -25.68 -9.94 -27.68
N ASP A 17 -24.41 -10.33 -27.74
CA ASP A 17 -23.77 -11.07 -26.67
C ASP A 17 -23.95 -10.21 -25.41
N ALA A 18 -24.85 -10.62 -24.53
CA ALA A 18 -25.31 -9.77 -23.44
C ALA A 18 -24.10 -9.43 -22.58
N ALA A 19 -23.64 -8.18 -22.66
CA ALA A 19 -22.41 -7.75 -22.02
C ALA A 19 -22.43 -8.13 -20.53
N VAL A 20 -21.41 -8.88 -20.10
CA VAL A 20 -21.31 -9.35 -18.72
C VAL A 20 -21.24 -8.13 -17.80
N THR A 21 -22.19 -8.03 -16.87
CA THR A 21 -22.23 -6.91 -15.92
C THR A 21 -21.12 -7.02 -14.89
N VAL A 22 -20.53 -5.88 -14.52
CA VAL A 22 -19.48 -5.80 -13.50
C VAL A 22 -19.76 -4.68 -12.49
N ASP A 23 -19.49 -4.97 -11.21
CA ASP A 23 -19.46 -4.02 -10.09
C ASP A 23 -18.03 -3.96 -9.51
N ALA A 24 -17.79 -3.16 -8.48
CA ALA A 24 -16.49 -3.11 -7.82
C ALA A 24 -16.58 -3.01 -6.29
N ILE A 25 -15.61 -3.64 -5.64
CA ILE A 25 -15.32 -3.56 -4.21
C ILE A 25 -13.93 -2.96 -4.05
N LEU A 26 -13.86 -1.81 -3.37
CA LEU A 26 -12.65 -1.08 -3.07
C LEU A 26 -12.35 -1.19 -1.58
N LEU A 27 -11.25 -1.83 -1.21
CA LEU A 27 -10.85 -2.01 0.19
C LEU A 27 -9.98 -0.84 0.64
N ALA A 28 -10.58 0.10 1.35
CA ALA A 28 -9.95 1.33 1.86
C ALA A 28 -9.61 1.25 3.37
N GLY A 29 -9.58 0.04 3.92
CA GLY A 29 -9.34 -0.23 5.34
C GLY A 29 -7.93 -0.73 5.66
N GLY A 30 -7.43 -0.35 6.84
CA GLY A 30 -6.16 -0.83 7.39
C GLY A 30 -5.82 -0.08 8.68
N ARG A 31 -4.91 -0.61 9.52
CA ARG A 31 -4.54 0.03 10.79
C ARG A 31 -3.64 1.26 10.64
N ALA A 32 -3.16 1.58 9.43
CA ALA A 32 -2.27 2.72 9.14
C ALA A 32 -1.06 2.86 10.09
N SER A 33 -0.61 1.75 10.70
CA SER A 33 0.36 1.76 11.80
C SER A 33 1.77 2.17 11.39
N ARG A 34 2.06 2.18 10.09
CA ARG A 34 3.38 2.51 9.52
C ARG A 34 3.48 3.94 8.99
N VAL A 35 2.40 4.72 9.07
CA VAL A 35 2.30 6.09 8.53
C VAL A 35 1.69 7.05 9.56
N ASP A 36 1.97 6.82 10.85
CA ASP A 36 1.53 7.67 11.98
C ASP A 36 0.02 7.93 12.02
N GLY A 37 -0.79 6.95 11.60
CA GLY A 37 -2.25 7.04 11.61
C GLY A 37 -2.85 7.77 10.40
N ALA A 38 -2.04 8.20 9.42
CA ALA A 38 -2.54 8.78 8.19
C ALA A 38 -3.34 7.76 7.35
N ALA A 39 -4.49 8.17 6.82
CA ALA A 39 -5.31 7.30 5.98
C ALA A 39 -4.67 7.12 4.60
N LYS A 40 -3.98 5.99 4.38
CA LYS A 40 -3.35 5.64 3.09
C LYS A 40 -4.22 5.88 1.85
N PRO A 41 -5.54 5.59 1.84
CA PRO A 41 -6.36 5.85 0.66
C PRO A 41 -6.42 7.33 0.24
N LEU A 42 -6.11 8.25 1.16
CA LEU A 42 -6.03 9.69 0.92
C LEU A 42 -4.65 10.16 0.45
N PHE A 43 -3.65 9.27 0.36
CA PHE A 43 -2.35 9.66 -0.18
C PHE A 43 -2.46 10.05 -1.64
N GLU A 44 -1.84 11.18 -1.99
CA GLU A 44 -1.89 11.71 -3.35
C GLU A 44 -0.68 11.29 -4.18
N VAL A 45 -0.93 10.80 -5.39
CA VAL A 45 0.06 10.54 -6.44
C VAL A 45 -0.45 11.19 -7.72
N ASN A 46 0.38 11.98 -8.40
CA ASN A 46 0.00 12.71 -9.63
C ASN A 46 -1.29 13.55 -9.48
N GLY A 47 -1.48 14.18 -8.32
CA GLY A 47 -2.62 15.07 -8.02
C GLY A 47 -3.94 14.34 -7.75
N ARG A 48 -3.95 13.03 -7.51
CA ARG A 48 -5.14 12.25 -7.14
C ARG A 48 -4.87 11.36 -5.95
N THR A 49 -5.87 11.17 -5.10
CA THR A 49 -5.79 10.21 -4.00
C THR A 49 -5.75 8.77 -4.53
N LEU A 50 -5.14 7.84 -3.81
CA LEU A 50 -5.14 6.42 -4.17
C LEU A 50 -6.56 5.85 -4.25
N LEU A 51 -7.45 6.28 -3.36
CA LEU A 51 -8.87 5.95 -3.41
C LEU A 51 -9.52 6.42 -4.72
N ARG A 52 -9.26 7.68 -5.12
CA ARG A 52 -9.82 8.23 -6.35
C ARG A 52 -9.25 7.54 -7.59
N ALA A 53 -7.95 7.20 -7.58
CA ALA A 53 -7.32 6.42 -8.63
C ALA A 53 -7.98 5.03 -8.79
N GLY A 54 -8.27 4.34 -7.68
CA GLY A 54 -9.01 3.08 -7.67
C GLY A 54 -10.44 3.23 -8.20
N PHE A 55 -11.16 4.26 -7.76
CA PHE A 55 -12.51 4.57 -8.25
C PHE A 55 -12.54 4.84 -9.75
N ASP A 56 -11.67 5.71 -10.26
CA ASP A 56 -11.61 6.07 -11.67
C ASP A 56 -11.26 4.82 -12.52
N ALA A 57 -10.34 3.97 -12.04
CA ALA A 57 -9.92 2.75 -12.72
C ALA A 57 -11.07 1.75 -12.92
N VAL A 58 -11.81 1.44 -11.85
CA VAL A 58 -12.92 0.48 -11.96
C VAL A 58 -14.12 1.07 -12.73
N ARG A 59 -14.35 2.39 -12.66
CA ARG A 59 -15.33 3.06 -13.54
C ARG A 59 -14.95 2.94 -15.01
N ALA A 60 -13.68 3.16 -15.35
CA ALA A 60 -13.18 2.96 -16.71
C ALA A 60 -13.29 1.50 -17.18
N GLY A 61 -13.17 0.55 -16.24
CA GLY A 61 -13.42 -0.89 -16.47
C GLY A 61 -14.89 -1.30 -16.50
N GLY A 62 -15.84 -0.35 -16.54
CA GLY A 62 -17.27 -0.65 -16.70
C GLY A 62 -18.03 -0.93 -15.40
N ALA A 63 -17.44 -0.72 -14.22
CA ALA A 63 -18.13 -0.94 -12.95
C ALA A 63 -19.37 -0.03 -12.82
N ARG A 64 -20.55 -0.65 -12.69
CA ARG A 64 -21.84 0.05 -12.57
C ARG A 64 -22.04 0.56 -11.15
N LYS A 65 -21.86 -0.33 -10.16
CA LYS A 65 -21.89 -0.02 -8.73
C LYS A 65 -20.51 -0.19 -8.12
N ILE A 66 -20.16 0.70 -7.20
CA ILE A 66 -18.89 0.67 -6.47
C ILE A 66 -19.18 0.73 -4.98
N VAL A 67 -18.64 -0.24 -4.26
CA VAL A 67 -18.73 -0.37 -2.80
C VAL A 67 -17.34 -0.14 -2.23
N VAL A 68 -17.20 0.83 -1.32
CA VAL A 68 -15.94 1.09 -0.60
C VAL A 68 -16.07 0.57 0.81
N VAL A 69 -15.09 -0.25 1.23
CA VAL A 69 -15.04 -0.83 2.56
C VAL A 69 -14.00 -0.11 3.41
N GLY A 70 -14.46 0.51 4.50
CA GLY A 70 -13.60 1.28 5.38
C GLY A 70 -14.32 2.46 6.03
N PRO A 71 -13.60 3.30 6.78
CA PRO A 71 -14.15 4.58 7.22
C PRO A 71 -14.54 5.41 5.99
N ARG A 72 -15.56 6.26 6.13
CA ARG A 72 -15.95 7.21 5.09
C ARG A 72 -14.90 8.31 5.01
N LEU A 73 -14.21 8.39 3.87
CA LEU A 73 -13.04 9.27 3.67
C LEU A 73 -13.26 10.38 2.63
N ASP A 74 -14.27 10.25 1.77
CA ASP A 74 -14.58 11.18 0.69
C ASP A 74 -16.10 11.21 0.47
N ASP A 75 -16.71 12.35 0.73
CA ASP A 75 -18.16 12.56 0.62
C ASP A 75 -18.64 12.78 -0.82
N ASP A 76 -17.73 13.16 -1.71
CA ASP A 76 -18.03 13.49 -3.11
C ASP A 76 -17.99 12.25 -4.02
N LEU A 77 -17.49 11.12 -3.50
CA LEU A 77 -17.53 9.84 -4.20
C LEU A 77 -18.95 9.25 -4.25
N ALA A 78 -19.47 9.11 -5.47
CA ALA A 78 -20.71 8.36 -5.75
C ALA A 78 -20.50 6.85 -5.60
N VAL A 79 -20.41 6.40 -4.35
CA VAL A 79 -20.16 5.01 -3.93
C VAL A 79 -21.05 4.62 -2.73
N THR A 80 -21.25 3.32 -2.53
CA THR A 80 -21.80 2.79 -1.27
C THR A 80 -20.65 2.59 -0.29
N TRP A 81 -20.71 3.21 0.87
CA TRP A 81 -19.74 2.98 1.95
C TRP A 81 -20.26 1.89 2.88
N THR A 82 -19.41 0.92 3.19
CA THR A 82 -19.69 -0.15 4.14
C THR A 82 -18.46 -0.44 5.00
N ARG A 83 -18.63 -1.23 6.05
CA ARG A 83 -17.54 -1.64 6.92
C ARG A 83 -17.87 -2.99 7.57
N GLU A 84 -16.87 -3.83 7.74
CA GLU A 84 -17.02 -5.03 8.54
C GLU A 84 -17.33 -4.69 10.02
N ASP A 85 -18.17 -5.51 10.65
CA ASP A 85 -18.56 -5.39 12.04
C ASP A 85 -18.27 -6.69 12.80
N PRO A 86 -17.38 -6.67 13.83
CA PRO A 86 -16.60 -5.52 14.27
C PRO A 86 -15.51 -5.12 13.27
N PRO A 87 -15.07 -3.85 13.29
CA PRO A 87 -14.05 -3.36 12.37
C PRO A 87 -12.70 -4.06 12.60
N PHE A 88 -11.85 -4.04 11.55
CA PHE A 88 -10.52 -4.63 11.54
C PHE A 88 -10.50 -6.16 11.54
N GLY A 89 -11.51 -6.79 10.96
CA GLY A 89 -11.58 -8.24 10.76
C GLY A 89 -10.72 -8.79 9.62
N GLY A 90 -9.92 -7.95 8.97
CA GLY A 90 -9.05 -8.33 7.85
C GLY A 90 -9.75 -8.25 6.46
N PRO A 91 -9.00 -8.53 5.38
CA PRO A 91 -9.46 -8.30 4.01
C PRO A 91 -10.64 -9.20 3.60
N VAL A 92 -10.71 -10.43 4.13
CA VAL A 92 -11.82 -11.35 3.83
C VAL A 92 -13.11 -10.87 4.49
N ALA A 93 -13.08 -10.48 5.76
CA ALA A 93 -14.26 -9.92 6.44
C ALA A 93 -14.75 -8.64 5.74
N ALA A 94 -13.82 -7.77 5.33
CA ALA A 94 -14.12 -6.55 4.59
C ALA A 94 -14.80 -6.86 3.24
N LEU A 95 -14.25 -7.80 2.46
CA LEU A 95 -14.85 -8.26 1.20
C LEU A 95 -16.26 -8.84 1.42
N ILE A 96 -16.43 -9.68 2.44
CA ILE A 96 -17.73 -10.31 2.76
C ILE A 96 -18.77 -9.27 3.17
N ALA A 97 -18.38 -8.23 3.91
CA ALA A 97 -19.27 -7.12 4.26
C ALA A 97 -19.79 -6.40 3.01
N ALA A 98 -18.93 -6.18 2.00
CA ALA A 98 -19.31 -5.54 0.74
C ALA A 98 -20.09 -6.42 -0.22
N LEU A 99 -19.97 -7.76 -0.14
CA LEU A 99 -20.71 -8.65 -1.02
C LEU A 99 -22.23 -8.46 -0.92
N ALA A 100 -22.76 -7.97 0.21
CA ALA A 100 -24.19 -7.67 0.33
C ALA A 100 -24.67 -6.59 -0.66
N ASP A 101 -23.76 -5.72 -1.10
CA ASP A 101 -24.06 -4.53 -1.87
C ASP A 101 -23.71 -4.65 -3.36
N VAL A 102 -23.25 -5.79 -3.87
CA VAL A 102 -22.97 -5.99 -5.31
C VAL A 102 -23.92 -7.01 -5.94
N ASP A 103 -24.38 -6.77 -7.16
CA ASP A 103 -25.35 -7.63 -7.87
C ASP A 103 -24.94 -8.01 -9.30
N ALA A 104 -23.90 -7.39 -9.84
CA ALA A 104 -23.32 -7.77 -11.12
C ALA A 104 -22.86 -9.24 -11.15
N ALA A 105 -22.81 -9.80 -12.36
CA ALA A 105 -22.30 -11.15 -12.59
C ALA A 105 -20.83 -11.28 -12.17
N GLU A 106 -20.05 -10.23 -12.35
CA GLU A 106 -18.64 -10.14 -11.99
C GLU A 106 -18.37 -8.92 -11.08
N VAL A 107 -17.26 -8.97 -10.35
CA VAL A 107 -16.87 -7.89 -9.44
C VAL A 107 -15.36 -7.71 -9.45
N PHE A 108 -14.91 -6.46 -9.59
CA PHE A 108 -13.53 -6.08 -9.30
C PHE A 108 -13.32 -6.06 -7.79
N VAL A 109 -12.21 -6.60 -7.31
CA VAL A 109 -11.75 -6.46 -5.92
C VAL A 109 -10.39 -5.79 -5.96
N LEU A 110 -10.33 -4.57 -5.41
CA LEU A 110 -9.12 -3.72 -5.44
C LEU A 110 -8.78 -3.19 -4.05
N ALA A 111 -7.52 -3.31 -3.62
CA ALA A 111 -6.99 -2.56 -2.48
C ALA A 111 -6.74 -1.08 -2.84
N CYS A 112 -7.10 -0.14 -1.96
CA CYS A 112 -6.97 1.30 -2.20
C CYS A 112 -5.60 1.87 -1.78
N ASP A 113 -4.53 1.14 -2.06
CA ASP A 113 -3.13 1.52 -1.84
C ASP A 113 -2.30 1.47 -3.12
N LEU A 114 -2.93 1.23 -4.28
CA LEU A 114 -2.27 1.03 -5.56
C LEU A 114 -2.22 2.31 -6.42
N PRO A 115 -1.05 2.93 -6.64
CA PRO A 115 -0.93 4.10 -7.52
C PRO A 115 -1.24 3.79 -8.98
N THR A 116 -1.00 2.54 -9.38
CA THR A 116 -1.15 2.01 -10.75
C THR A 116 -2.52 1.39 -11.01
N ALA A 117 -3.54 1.75 -10.22
CA ALA A 117 -4.89 1.17 -10.31
C ALA A 117 -5.45 1.11 -11.74
N GLY A 118 -5.31 2.18 -12.53
CA GLY A 118 -5.79 2.22 -13.91
C GLY A 118 -5.17 1.12 -14.79
N PRO A 119 -3.85 1.13 -15.01
CA PRO A 119 -3.16 0.06 -15.73
C PRO A 119 -3.38 -1.34 -15.15
N ALA A 120 -3.52 -1.48 -13.82
CA ALA A 120 -3.74 -2.75 -13.17
C ALA A 120 -5.13 -3.35 -13.48
N VAL A 121 -6.19 -2.52 -13.41
CA VAL A 121 -7.55 -2.92 -13.81
C VAL A 121 -7.61 -3.26 -15.29
N ALA A 122 -6.96 -2.46 -16.14
CA ALA A 122 -6.92 -2.68 -17.59
C ALA A 122 -6.18 -3.97 -18.01
N ALA A 123 -5.32 -4.51 -17.14
CA ALA A 123 -4.62 -5.78 -17.39
C ALA A 123 -5.50 -7.02 -17.10
N LEU A 124 -6.61 -6.86 -16.36
CA LEU A 124 -7.51 -7.97 -16.05
C LEU A 124 -8.37 -8.34 -17.28
N PRO A 125 -8.71 -9.63 -17.46
CA PRO A 125 -9.60 -10.06 -18.54
C PRO A 125 -10.97 -9.39 -18.46
N ASP A 126 -11.49 -8.98 -19.62
CA ASP A 126 -12.84 -8.44 -19.77
C ASP A 126 -13.52 -9.03 -21.03
N PRO A 127 -14.52 -9.92 -20.87
CA PRO A 127 -15.00 -10.53 -19.62
C PRO A 127 -14.03 -11.60 -19.08
N LEU A 128 -14.35 -12.22 -17.93
CA LEU A 128 -13.58 -13.38 -17.48
C LEU A 128 -13.71 -14.55 -18.48
N PRO A 129 -12.63 -15.34 -18.67
CA PRO A 129 -12.70 -16.56 -19.47
C PRO A 129 -13.80 -17.52 -19.00
N THR A 130 -14.27 -18.36 -19.92
CA THR A 130 -15.20 -19.44 -19.57
C THR A 130 -14.49 -20.48 -18.69
N GLY A 131 -15.19 -21.01 -17.69
CA GLY A 131 -14.65 -22.06 -16.83
C GLY A 131 -13.65 -21.60 -15.76
N VAL A 132 -13.45 -20.29 -15.56
CA VAL A 132 -12.72 -19.77 -14.39
C VAL A 132 -13.67 -19.01 -13.46
N ASP A 133 -13.35 -19.01 -12.17
CA ASP A 133 -14.12 -18.33 -11.13
C ASP A 133 -13.62 -16.90 -10.90
N GLY A 134 -12.43 -16.57 -11.41
CA GLY A 134 -11.86 -15.23 -11.39
C GLY A 134 -10.48 -15.17 -12.02
N ALA A 135 -9.92 -13.98 -12.07
CA ALA A 135 -8.55 -13.70 -12.47
C ALA A 135 -7.94 -12.67 -11.51
N CYS A 136 -6.64 -12.76 -11.24
CA CYS A 136 -5.91 -11.76 -10.46
C CYS A 136 -4.52 -11.54 -11.02
N LEU A 137 -3.95 -10.36 -10.78
CA LEU A 137 -2.58 -10.10 -11.18
C LEU A 137 -1.60 -11.01 -10.42
N ASP A 138 -0.50 -11.36 -11.09
CA ASP A 138 0.57 -12.19 -10.54
C ASP A 138 1.92 -11.58 -10.91
N ASP A 139 2.69 -11.19 -9.89
CA ASP A 139 4.03 -10.62 -10.02
C ASP A 139 5.14 -11.58 -9.53
N GLY A 140 4.85 -12.89 -9.58
CA GLY A 140 5.56 -13.95 -8.86
C GLY A 140 4.84 -14.35 -7.57
N ARG A 141 3.81 -13.58 -7.19
CA ARG A 141 2.82 -13.93 -6.16
C ARG A 141 1.44 -13.49 -6.63
N ARG A 142 0.41 -14.26 -6.27
CA ARG A 142 -0.99 -13.91 -6.54
C ARG A 142 -1.40 -12.67 -5.74
N GLN A 143 -1.73 -11.60 -6.46
CA GLN A 143 -2.25 -10.35 -5.92
C GLN A 143 -3.77 -10.42 -5.86
N TRP A 144 -4.29 -11.14 -4.86
CA TRP A 144 -5.71 -11.43 -4.67
C TRP A 144 -6.63 -10.21 -4.56
N LEU A 145 -6.07 -9.06 -4.21
CA LEU A 145 -6.79 -7.78 -4.09
C LEU A 145 -6.53 -6.88 -5.30
N ILE A 146 -6.11 -7.46 -6.42
CA ILE A 146 -6.04 -6.81 -7.72
C ILE A 146 -6.60 -7.82 -8.73
N GLY A 147 -7.92 -7.99 -8.69
CA GLY A 147 -8.58 -9.08 -9.42
C GLY A 147 -10.02 -8.80 -9.82
N ARG A 148 -10.52 -9.65 -10.69
CA ARG A 148 -11.91 -9.69 -11.17
C ARG A 148 -12.45 -11.09 -10.92
N TYR A 149 -13.63 -11.20 -10.31
CA TYR A 149 -14.16 -12.48 -9.85
C TYR A 149 -15.63 -12.63 -10.22
N ARG A 150 -16.09 -13.86 -10.44
CA ARG A 150 -17.51 -14.16 -10.52
C ARG A 150 -18.15 -13.93 -9.15
N THR A 151 -19.15 -13.05 -9.07
CA THR A 151 -19.80 -12.70 -7.81
C THR A 151 -20.42 -13.92 -7.13
N ALA A 152 -21.01 -14.84 -7.90
CA ALA A 152 -21.58 -16.08 -7.40
C ALA A 152 -20.53 -17.00 -6.73
N ALA A 153 -19.33 -17.11 -7.32
CA ALA A 153 -18.25 -17.92 -6.78
C ALA A 153 -17.72 -17.34 -5.47
N LEU A 154 -17.55 -16.02 -5.38
CA LEU A 154 -17.18 -15.34 -4.14
C LEU A 154 -18.21 -15.55 -3.03
N ARG A 155 -19.51 -15.42 -3.34
CA ARG A 155 -20.59 -15.66 -2.37
C ARG A 155 -20.61 -17.10 -1.86
N ALA A 156 -20.43 -18.07 -2.75
CA ALA A 156 -20.37 -19.49 -2.40
C ALA A 156 -19.13 -19.83 -1.55
N ALA A 157 -17.97 -19.26 -1.86
CA ALA A 157 -16.78 -19.43 -1.04
C ALA A 157 -16.93 -18.77 0.34
N ALA A 158 -17.51 -17.57 0.38
CA ALA A 158 -17.75 -16.82 1.61
C ALA A 158 -18.72 -17.52 2.57
N SER A 159 -19.76 -18.20 2.05
CA SER A 159 -20.74 -18.91 2.90
C SER A 159 -20.15 -20.12 3.62
N GLY A 160 -19.02 -20.65 3.14
CA GLY A 160 -18.29 -21.74 3.79
C GLY A 160 -17.34 -21.29 4.91
N LEU A 161 -17.13 -19.99 5.11
CA LEU A 161 -16.18 -19.49 6.11
C LEU A 161 -16.86 -19.26 7.47
N PRO A 162 -16.22 -19.69 8.58
CA PRO A 162 -16.69 -19.37 9.92
C PRO A 162 -16.56 -17.86 10.20
N ASP A 163 -17.35 -17.36 11.15
CA ASP A 163 -17.27 -15.98 11.67
C ASP A 163 -17.21 -14.89 10.59
N ARG A 164 -17.91 -15.12 9.47
CA ARG A 164 -17.92 -14.23 8.29
C ARG A 164 -16.52 -13.87 7.80
N GLY A 165 -15.58 -14.82 7.91
CA GLY A 165 -14.20 -14.67 7.43
C GLY A 165 -13.34 -13.73 8.24
N ARG A 166 -13.70 -13.46 9.51
CA ARG A 166 -12.87 -12.70 10.44
C ARG A 166 -11.48 -13.32 10.58
N ASP A 167 -10.46 -12.46 10.50
CA ASP A 167 -9.03 -12.78 10.59
C ASP A 167 -8.53 -13.79 9.52
N ALA A 168 -9.36 -14.09 8.52
CA ALA A 168 -8.99 -14.97 7.42
C ALA A 168 -8.14 -14.23 6.37
N ALA A 169 -7.14 -14.93 5.84
CA ALA A 169 -6.36 -14.47 4.70
C ALA A 169 -7.12 -14.71 3.38
N MET A 170 -6.87 -13.89 2.35
CA MET A 170 -7.50 -14.03 1.03
C MET A 170 -7.32 -15.43 0.41
N ARG A 171 -6.20 -16.10 0.71
CA ARG A 171 -5.95 -17.48 0.28
C ARG A 171 -6.98 -18.49 0.84
N ALA A 172 -7.53 -18.26 2.03
CA ALA A 172 -8.56 -19.13 2.60
C ALA A 172 -9.90 -19.00 1.85
N LEU A 173 -10.23 -17.80 1.36
CA LEU A 173 -11.42 -17.55 0.55
C LEU A 173 -11.25 -18.02 -0.89
N LEU A 174 -10.13 -17.64 -1.53
CA LEU A 174 -9.94 -17.78 -2.98
C LEU A 174 -9.14 -19.01 -3.39
N GLY A 175 -8.44 -19.66 -2.45
CA GLY A 175 -7.50 -20.74 -2.76
C GLY A 175 -8.16 -22.01 -3.33
N GLY A 176 -9.46 -22.21 -3.06
CA GLY A 176 -10.25 -23.31 -3.62
C GLY A 176 -10.93 -22.97 -4.95
N LEU A 177 -10.87 -21.72 -5.41
CA LEU A 177 -11.48 -21.28 -6.66
C LEU A 177 -10.51 -21.45 -7.84
N ARG A 178 -11.07 -21.62 -9.04
CA ARG A 178 -10.29 -21.63 -10.29
C ARG A 178 -9.94 -20.19 -10.67
N ILE A 179 -8.83 -19.70 -10.13
CA ILE A 179 -8.34 -18.34 -10.38
C ILE A 179 -7.22 -18.36 -11.42
N GLU A 180 -7.43 -17.64 -12.52
CA GLU A 180 -6.44 -17.42 -13.57
C GLU A 180 -5.41 -16.36 -13.13
N PRO A 181 -4.12 -16.69 -13.05
CA PRO A 181 -3.07 -15.70 -12.76
C PRO A 181 -2.72 -14.90 -14.02
N VAL A 182 -2.76 -13.58 -13.92
CA VAL A 182 -2.37 -12.67 -15.01
C VAL A 182 -0.96 -12.15 -14.72
N ALA A 183 0.03 -12.70 -15.41
CA ALA A 183 1.42 -12.33 -15.22
C ALA A 183 1.67 -10.86 -15.59
N VAL A 184 2.25 -10.10 -14.68
CA VAL A 184 2.53 -8.66 -14.87
C VAL A 184 3.91 -8.27 -14.33
N ASN A 185 4.39 -7.10 -14.76
CA ASN A 185 5.57 -6.50 -14.15
C ASN A 185 5.26 -6.13 -12.67
N PRO A 186 6.12 -6.46 -11.69
CA PRO A 186 5.92 -6.10 -10.29
C PRO A 186 5.73 -4.60 -10.01
N ALA A 187 6.14 -3.72 -10.94
CA ALA A 187 5.86 -2.29 -10.84
C ALA A 187 4.35 -1.97 -10.92
N LEU A 188 3.55 -2.85 -11.53
CA LEU A 188 2.10 -2.68 -11.70
C LEU A 188 1.30 -2.99 -10.44
N THR A 189 1.87 -3.78 -9.53
CA THR A 189 1.22 -4.32 -8.32
C THR A 189 1.78 -3.72 -7.04
N ARG A 190 2.73 -2.77 -7.14
CA ARG A 190 3.39 -2.15 -5.99
C ARG A 190 2.45 -1.20 -5.25
N ASP A 191 2.13 -1.56 -4.02
CA ASP A 191 1.33 -0.79 -3.08
C ASP A 191 2.14 0.32 -2.38
N VAL A 192 1.42 1.28 -1.79
CA VAL A 192 2.00 2.32 -0.93
C VAL A 192 1.76 1.97 0.53
N ASP A 193 2.80 1.41 1.14
CA ASP A 193 2.75 0.90 2.50
C ASP A 193 3.40 1.84 3.52
N THR A 194 4.34 2.67 3.03
CA THR A 194 5.18 3.59 3.79
C THR A 194 5.32 4.96 3.10
N TRP A 195 5.88 5.94 3.81
CA TRP A 195 6.20 7.25 3.24
C TRP A 195 7.23 7.18 2.10
N ASP A 196 8.18 6.24 2.16
CA ASP A 196 9.17 6.05 1.10
C ASP A 196 8.55 5.46 -0.18
N ASP A 197 7.58 4.56 -0.04
CA ASP A 197 6.81 4.04 -1.17
C ASP A 197 6.04 5.17 -1.83
N LEU A 198 5.42 6.05 -1.04
CA LEU A 198 4.68 7.22 -1.55
C LEU A 198 5.59 8.18 -2.31
N ARG A 199 6.78 8.47 -1.79
CA ARG A 199 7.78 9.31 -2.47
C ARG A 199 8.21 8.70 -3.80
N THR A 200 8.47 7.39 -3.82
CA THR A 200 8.82 6.65 -5.02
C THR A 200 7.68 6.69 -6.05
N ALA A 201 6.43 6.48 -5.62
CA ALA A 201 5.25 6.53 -6.48
C ALA A 201 5.00 7.91 -7.10
N ARG A 202 5.36 9.00 -6.41
CA ARG A 202 5.26 10.38 -6.90
C ARG A 202 6.29 10.74 -7.99
N GLY A 203 7.08 9.78 -8.46
CA GLY A 203 8.21 10.06 -9.35
C GLY A 203 9.32 10.83 -8.64
N GLY A 204 9.28 10.89 -7.30
CA GLY A 204 10.46 11.18 -6.52
C GLY A 204 11.42 10.06 -6.86
N ALA A 205 12.42 10.36 -7.70
CA ALA A 205 13.53 9.47 -7.91
C ALA A 205 13.90 8.88 -6.56
N MET A 206 14.17 7.59 -6.52
CA MET A 206 15.08 7.07 -5.53
C MET A 206 16.32 7.96 -5.68
N THR A 207 16.38 9.08 -4.94
CA THR A 207 17.65 9.47 -4.36
C THR A 207 18.01 8.17 -3.69
N GLU A 208 18.96 7.45 -4.30
CA GLU A 208 19.59 6.29 -3.71
C GLU A 208 19.60 6.54 -2.22
N SER A 209 19.26 5.52 -1.43
CA SER A 209 19.61 5.56 -0.01
C SER A 209 21.04 6.08 0.04
N ARG A 210 21.20 7.37 0.36
CA ARG A 210 22.50 8.01 0.52
C ARG A 210 22.91 7.62 1.93
N THR A 211 22.94 6.31 2.18
CA THR A 211 24.09 5.70 2.79
C THR A 211 25.27 6.11 1.92
N LEU A 212 25.76 7.31 2.20
CA LEU A 212 27.05 7.75 1.78
C LEU A 212 28.00 6.61 2.19
N PRO A 213 28.83 6.08 1.27
CA PRO A 213 29.92 5.21 1.70
C PRO A 213 30.71 5.96 2.80
N PRO A 214 31.35 5.28 3.77
CA PRO A 214 32.03 5.94 4.89
C PRO A 214 32.97 7.09 4.45
N GLU A 215 33.55 6.96 3.26
CA GLU A 215 34.40 7.95 2.61
C GLU A 215 33.65 9.23 2.22
N ALA A 216 32.40 9.12 1.76
CA ALA A 216 31.57 10.26 1.38
C ALA A 216 30.96 11.00 2.59
N LEU A 217 30.92 10.38 3.78
CA LEU A 217 30.64 11.10 5.03
C LEU A 217 31.81 12.00 5.44
N ASN A 218 33.05 11.58 5.19
CA ASN A 218 34.23 12.42 5.45
C ASN A 218 34.26 13.62 4.52
N GLU A 219 33.99 13.43 3.23
CA GLU A 219 33.89 14.53 2.26
C GLU A 219 32.79 15.51 2.62
N TRP A 220 31.61 15.01 3.00
CA TRP A 220 30.50 15.86 3.43
C TRP A 220 30.82 16.62 4.73
N SER A 221 31.44 15.95 5.70
CA SER A 221 31.89 16.57 6.94
C SER A 221 32.91 17.68 6.68
N ALA A 222 33.86 17.46 5.76
CA ALA A 222 34.84 18.46 5.38
C ALA A 222 34.17 19.71 4.76
N ALA A 223 33.19 19.50 3.87
CA ALA A 223 32.44 20.61 3.26
C ALA A 223 31.63 21.42 4.30
N LEU A 224 31.03 20.74 5.29
CA LEU A 224 30.34 21.41 6.40
C LEU A 224 31.33 22.19 7.27
N ALA A 225 32.47 21.60 7.59
CA ALA A 225 33.50 22.25 8.40
C ALA A 225 34.02 23.53 7.73
N GLU A 226 34.31 23.46 6.42
CA GLU A 226 34.71 24.63 5.63
C GLU A 226 33.61 25.71 5.64
N ARG A 227 32.36 25.32 5.39
CA ARG A 227 31.24 26.27 5.28
C ARG A 227 30.95 27.00 6.60
N PHE A 228 31.07 26.29 7.73
CA PHE A 228 30.69 26.80 9.04
C PHE A 228 31.89 27.21 9.91
N GLY A 229 33.11 27.13 9.38
CA GLY A 229 34.33 27.52 10.10
C GLY A 229 34.65 26.60 11.28
N LEU A 230 34.38 25.30 11.14
CA LEU A 230 34.65 24.29 12.18
C LEU A 230 36.08 23.75 12.03
N SER A 231 36.69 23.42 13.16
CA SER A 231 38.02 22.82 13.25
C SER A 231 37.98 21.30 13.07
N GLU A 232 39.13 20.72 12.75
CA GLU A 232 39.30 19.27 12.74
C GLU A 232 39.02 18.71 14.16
N GLY A 233 37.97 17.89 14.28
CA GLY A 233 37.52 17.33 15.56
C GLY A 233 36.19 17.91 16.11
N ASP A 234 35.66 18.99 15.52
CA ASP A 234 34.37 19.57 15.94
C ASP A 234 33.16 18.74 15.49
N ILE A 235 33.34 17.89 14.47
CA ILE A 235 32.28 17.01 13.93
C ILE A 235 32.60 15.56 14.32
N PRO A 236 32.06 15.04 15.45
CA PRO A 236 32.37 13.69 15.91
C PRO A 236 31.47 12.66 15.20
N ILE A 237 31.77 12.38 13.92
CA ILE A 237 30.98 11.51 13.04
C ILE A 237 30.68 10.16 13.72
N SER A 238 31.71 9.44 14.18
CA SER A 238 31.55 8.12 14.79
C SER A 238 30.65 8.15 16.02
N LEU A 239 30.80 9.17 16.88
CA LEU A 239 30.01 9.33 18.09
C LEU A 239 28.51 9.56 17.77
N ILE A 240 28.21 10.35 16.74
CA ILE A 240 26.84 10.62 16.31
C ILE A 240 26.22 9.37 15.67
N LEU A 241 26.99 8.62 14.88
CA LEU A 241 26.52 7.37 14.28
C LEU A 241 26.28 6.28 15.33
N ASP A 242 27.13 6.19 16.35
CA ASP A 242 26.96 5.26 17.46
C ASP A 242 25.74 5.64 18.32
N LEU A 243 25.53 6.94 18.60
CA LEU A 243 24.29 7.43 19.22
C LEU A 243 23.05 7.00 18.43
N ALA A 244 23.06 7.24 17.11
CA ALA A 244 21.94 6.91 16.25
C ALA A 244 21.65 5.40 16.26
N ARG A 245 22.68 4.56 16.25
CA ARG A 245 22.58 3.10 16.37
C ARG A 245 21.96 2.69 17.71
N ASP A 246 22.48 3.20 18.83
CA ASP A 246 22.02 2.83 20.17
C ASP A 246 20.56 3.24 20.39
N VAL A 247 20.16 4.43 19.95
CA VAL A 247 18.76 4.91 20.03
C VAL A 247 17.84 4.10 19.12
N ALA A 248 18.27 3.79 17.90
CA ALA A 248 17.48 3.01 16.97
C ALA A 248 17.19 1.59 17.50
N ASN A 249 18.13 1.03 18.26
CA ASN A 249 18.00 -0.28 18.88
C ASN A 249 17.22 -0.27 20.19
N GLY A 250 17.45 0.72 21.08
CA GLY A 250 16.86 0.76 22.42
C GLY A 250 15.52 1.51 22.54
N VAL A 251 15.17 2.36 21.57
CA VAL A 251 13.93 3.14 21.59
C VAL A 251 13.06 2.81 20.38
N ALA A 252 13.47 3.28 19.20
CA ALA A 252 12.86 2.99 17.91
C ALA A 252 13.72 3.62 16.80
N ARG A 253 13.77 3.00 15.60
CA ARG A 253 14.52 3.54 14.45
C ARG A 253 14.22 5.02 14.12
N PRO A 254 12.96 5.50 14.15
CA PRO A 254 12.65 6.91 13.88
C PRO A 254 13.15 7.91 14.95
N ALA A 255 13.51 7.44 16.15
CA ALA A 255 13.96 8.31 17.24
C ALA A 255 15.41 8.79 17.08
N ALA A 256 16.22 8.12 16.25
CA ALA A 256 17.63 8.44 16.04
C ALA A 256 17.90 9.90 15.62
N PRO A 257 17.27 10.47 14.57
CA PRO A 257 17.52 11.87 14.18
C PRO A 257 17.07 12.88 15.23
N LEU A 258 15.96 12.62 15.92
CA LEU A 258 15.47 13.45 17.01
C LEU A 258 16.49 13.50 18.16
N SER A 259 16.99 12.34 18.57
CA SER A 259 17.99 12.20 19.63
C SER A 259 19.32 12.88 19.28
N ALA A 260 19.78 12.77 18.03
CA ALA A 260 20.98 13.45 17.56
C ALA A 260 20.82 14.99 17.60
N PHE A 261 19.67 15.52 17.18
CA PHE A 261 19.37 16.95 17.27
C PHE A 261 19.35 17.43 18.73
N VAL A 262 18.69 16.67 19.63
CA VAL A 262 18.63 17.01 21.06
C VAL A 262 20.02 17.01 21.70
N ALA A 263 20.85 16.00 21.39
CA ALA A 263 22.23 15.95 21.88
C ALA A 263 23.03 17.18 21.45
N GLY A 264 22.91 17.58 20.18
CA GLY A 264 23.55 18.80 19.65
C GLY A 264 23.04 20.08 20.33
N LEU A 265 21.73 20.20 20.56
CA LEU A 265 21.13 21.36 21.24
C LEU A 265 21.60 21.46 22.70
N VAL A 266 21.68 20.33 23.41
CA VAL A 266 22.18 20.27 24.79
C VAL A 266 23.66 20.64 24.84
N ALA A 267 24.48 20.08 23.96
CA ALA A 267 25.91 20.39 23.88
C ALA A 267 26.13 21.89 23.57
N GLY A 268 25.41 22.45 22.61
CA GLY A 268 25.50 23.87 22.26
C GLY A 268 25.11 24.81 23.40
N ARG A 269 24.13 24.41 24.24
CA ARG A 269 23.76 25.17 25.45
C ARG A 269 24.79 25.10 26.57
N ALA A 270 25.61 24.05 26.60
CA ALA A 270 26.64 23.82 27.62
C ALA A 270 27.98 24.51 27.31
N GLY A 271 28.14 25.06 26.10
CA GLY A 271 29.39 25.71 25.67
C GLY A 271 29.86 25.25 24.30
N GLY A 272 29.31 24.14 23.79
CA GLY A 272 29.59 23.63 22.44
C GLY A 272 30.96 22.98 22.29
N SER A 273 31.66 22.67 23.39
CA SER A 273 32.96 22.00 23.32
C SER A 273 32.80 20.51 22.94
N PRO A 274 33.87 19.84 22.46
CA PRO A 274 33.84 18.41 22.22
C PRO A 274 33.45 17.58 23.45
N SER A 275 33.85 18.00 24.66
CA SER A 275 33.45 17.33 25.91
C SER A 275 31.96 17.52 26.21
N ASP A 276 31.38 18.67 25.90
CA ASP A 276 29.94 18.90 26.05
C ASP A 276 29.14 17.99 25.12
N THR A 277 29.64 17.78 23.90
CA THR A 277 29.04 16.87 22.93
C THR A 277 29.09 15.42 23.44
N GLN A 278 30.24 14.97 23.94
CA GLN A 278 30.40 13.63 24.53
C GLN A 278 29.46 13.42 25.71
N ALA A 279 29.37 14.40 26.62
CA ALA A 279 28.50 14.33 27.78
C ALA A 279 27.01 14.25 27.39
N ALA A 280 26.58 15.08 26.42
CA ALA A 280 25.21 15.08 25.93
C ALA A 280 24.85 13.76 25.25
N VAL A 281 25.73 13.23 24.40
CA VAL A 281 25.53 11.94 23.72
C VAL A 281 25.43 10.80 24.75
N ALA A 282 26.34 10.76 25.73
CA ALA A 282 26.32 9.73 26.78
C ALA A 282 25.00 9.74 27.56
N ALA A 283 24.50 10.92 27.93
CA ALA A 283 23.22 11.06 28.63
C ALA A 283 22.02 10.54 27.82
N VAL A 284 22.00 10.80 26.50
CA VAL A 284 20.94 10.31 25.62
C VAL A 284 21.02 8.78 25.45
N VAL A 285 22.23 8.22 25.31
CA VAL A 285 22.43 6.77 25.21
C VAL A 285 22.02 6.05 26.50
N GLU A 286 22.40 6.57 27.66
CA GLU A 286 21.96 6.08 28.98
C GLU A 286 20.43 6.04 29.07
N MET A 287 19.77 7.13 28.65
CA MET A 287 18.30 7.22 28.66
C MET A 287 17.66 6.23 27.68
N ALA A 288 18.24 6.04 26.50
CA ALA A 288 17.77 5.07 25.51
C ALA A 288 17.87 3.63 26.02
N ARG A 289 18.96 3.26 26.70
CA ARG A 289 19.14 1.92 27.30
C ARG A 289 18.14 1.61 28.40
N GLY A 290 17.68 2.64 29.14
CA GLY A 290 16.66 2.50 30.17
C GLY A 290 15.21 2.49 29.65
N TRP A 291 15.00 2.66 28.35
CA TRP A 291 13.66 2.90 27.78
C TRP A 291 12.78 1.65 27.73
N GLU A 292 13.35 0.46 27.51
CA GLU A 292 12.58 -0.81 27.50
C GLU A 292 11.95 -1.17 28.85
N ASN A 293 12.37 -0.52 29.94
CA ASN A 293 11.87 -0.73 31.30
C ASN A 293 10.80 0.29 31.74
N ARG A 294 10.15 0.98 30.80
CA ARG A 294 9.05 1.93 31.03
C ARG A 294 7.79 1.51 30.28
#